data_AF-A0A9P8JE53-F1
#
_entry.id   AF-A0A9P8JE53-F1
#
_cell.length_a   1.000
_cell.length_b   1.000
_cell.length_c   1.000
_cell.angle_alpha   90.00
_cell.angle_beta   90.00
_cell.angle_gamma   90.00
#
_symmetry.space_group_name_H-M   'P 1'
#
loop_
_entity.id
_entity.type
_entity.pdbx_description
1 polymer ?
#
loop_
_entity_poly.entity_id
_entity_poly.type
_entity_poly.pdbx_seq_one_letter_code
_entity_poly.pdbx_strand_id
1 'polypeptide(L)'
;MGLIKKKTAVRTTEGGIKYICDICSADITATVRIRCADDDCSNYDLCVPCFGEGKSSGKHDPATHSFQVIEQHSIPIYVEDWGADEELLLLEGAETYGLGSWADIADHIGGYRTKDEVRDHYIETYINSSKFPLP
;
A
#
# COMPACT_ATOMS: atom_id res chain seq x y z
N MET A 1 15.43 31.68 -5.13
CA MET A 1 14.16 30.94 -5.12
C MET A 1 14.47 29.51 -4.72
N GLY A 2 14.14 29.13 -3.48
CA GLY A 2 14.44 27.79 -2.97
C GLY A 2 13.45 26.77 -3.53
N LEU A 3 13.96 25.72 -4.17
CA LEU A 3 13.18 24.58 -4.62
C LEU A 3 12.72 23.80 -3.38
N ILE A 4 11.44 23.92 -3.05
CA ILE A 4 10.78 23.07 -2.04
C ILE A 4 10.68 21.68 -2.69
N LYS A 5 11.63 20.79 -2.37
CA LYS A 5 11.46 19.36 -2.65
C LYS A 5 10.29 18.90 -1.81
N LYS A 6 9.14 18.62 -2.45
CA LYS A 6 8.05 17.87 -1.82
C LYS A 6 8.66 16.58 -1.27
N LYS A 7 8.76 16.47 0.05
CA LYS A 7 9.11 15.21 0.70
C LYS A 7 7.95 14.26 0.42
N THR A 8 8.18 13.25 -0.41
CA THR A 8 7.30 12.08 -0.49
C THR A 8 7.31 11.45 0.90
N ALA A 9 6.30 11.75 1.70
CA ALA A 9 6.12 11.10 2.98
C ALA A 9 5.79 9.63 2.70
N VAL A 10 6.64 8.75 3.21
CA VAL A 10 6.49 7.30 3.12
C VAL A 10 5.17 6.93 3.80
N ARG A 11 4.36 6.11 3.14
CA ARG A 11 3.15 5.50 3.70
C ARG A 11 3.54 4.58 4.86
N THR A 12 3.84 5.16 6.01
CA THR A 12 3.94 4.41 7.26
C THR A 12 2.57 4.51 7.91
N THR A 13 1.74 3.49 7.70
CA THR A 13 0.64 3.25 8.61
C THR A 13 1.26 3.07 9.99
N GLU A 14 0.91 3.94 10.95
CA GLU A 14 1.32 3.77 12.35
C GLU A 14 0.66 2.49 12.87
N GLY A 15 1.35 1.36 12.70
CA GLY A 15 0.84 0.01 13.00
C GLY A 15 1.04 -1.04 11.89
N GLY A 16 1.52 -0.66 10.71
CA GLY A 16 1.75 -1.59 9.60
C GLY A 16 2.99 -2.47 9.73
N ILE A 17 2.93 -3.66 9.12
CA ILE A 17 4.09 -4.54 8.95
C ILE A 17 5.12 -3.83 8.07
N LYS A 18 6.32 -3.61 8.61
CA LYS A 18 7.45 -3.07 7.84
C LYS A 18 8.13 -4.18 7.05
N TYR A 19 8.50 -3.87 5.80
CA TYR A 19 9.25 -4.77 4.93
C TYR A 19 10.61 -4.14 4.62
N ILE A 20 11.66 -4.92 4.83
CA ILE A 20 13.05 -4.51 4.63
C ILE A 20 13.68 -5.46 3.61
N CYS A 21 14.43 -4.92 2.66
CA CYS A 21 15.16 -5.74 1.70
C CYS A 21 16.25 -6.55 2.40
N ASP A 22 16.25 -7.88 2.25
CA ASP A 22 17.22 -8.80 2.87
C ASP A 22 18.66 -8.64 2.37
N ILE A 23 18.87 -7.85 1.31
CA ILE A 23 20.20 -7.59 0.73
C ILE A 23 20.76 -6.24 1.13
N CYS A 24 20.05 -5.16 0.81
CA CYS A 24 20.55 -3.80 1.00
C CYS A 24 20.00 -3.11 2.26
N SER A 25 19.11 -3.78 3.00
CA SER A 25 18.44 -3.24 4.19
C SER A 25 17.61 -1.97 3.93
N ALA A 26 17.27 -1.68 2.67
CA ALA A 26 16.39 -0.58 2.33
C ALA A 26 14.96 -0.88 2.80
N ASP A 27 14.26 0.15 3.28
CA ASP A 27 12.82 0.08 3.55
C ASP A 27 12.06 -0.02 2.23
N ILE A 28 11.34 -1.13 2.06
CA ILE A 28 10.54 -1.48 0.88
C ILE A 28 9.06 -1.63 1.22
N THR A 29 8.65 -1.14 2.39
CA THR A 29 7.26 -1.19 2.86
C THR A 29 6.34 -0.48 1.88
N ALA A 30 6.80 0.67 1.37
CA ALA A 30 6.01 1.54 0.51
C ALA A 30 6.35 1.41 -0.99
N THR A 31 6.85 0.26 -1.44
CA THR A 31 7.28 0.05 -2.84
C THR A 31 6.84 -1.32 -3.35
N VAL A 32 6.89 -1.51 -4.67
CA VAL A 32 6.85 -2.87 -5.25
C VAL A 32 8.01 -3.67 -4.68
N ARG A 33 7.72 -4.86 -4.14
CA ARG A 33 8.72 -5.78 -3.60
C ARG A 33 8.60 -7.16 -4.21
N ILE A 34 9.71 -7.88 -4.23
CA ILE A 34 9.77 -9.25 -4.73
C ILE A 34 9.92 -10.19 -3.55
N ARG A 35 8.93 -11.04 -3.32
CA ARG A 35 8.94 -12.04 -2.26
C ARG A 35 9.33 -13.39 -2.83
N CYS A 36 10.34 -14.03 -2.24
CA CYS A 36 10.63 -15.42 -2.56
C CYS A 36 9.46 -16.31 -2.13
N ALA A 37 9.04 -17.23 -3.00
CA ALA A 37 7.94 -18.17 -2.77
C ALA A 37 8.40 -19.63 -2.62
N ASP A 38 9.71 -19.84 -2.59
CA ASP A 38 10.32 -21.14 -2.32
C ASP A 38 10.29 -21.51 -0.82
N ASP A 39 10.02 -22.77 -0.52
CA ASP A 39 9.92 -23.30 0.85
C ASP A 39 11.23 -23.17 1.64
N ASP A 40 12.38 -23.16 0.97
CA ASP A 40 13.68 -22.95 1.62
C ASP A 40 13.91 -21.49 2.06
N CYS A 41 13.05 -20.56 1.62
CA CYS A 41 13.11 -19.13 1.93
C CYS A 41 11.89 -18.65 2.72
N SER A 42 12.03 -18.56 4.04
CA SER A 42 11.00 -17.98 4.89
C SER A 42 11.13 -16.45 4.98
N ASN A 43 10.11 -15.71 4.55
CA ASN A 43 10.02 -14.24 4.65
C ASN A 43 11.20 -13.50 4.00
N TYR A 44 11.63 -13.95 2.82
CA TYR A 44 12.72 -13.32 2.08
C TYR A 44 12.15 -12.32 1.07
N ASP A 45 12.34 -11.03 1.31
CA ASP A 45 11.83 -9.91 0.52
C ASP A 45 12.98 -9.09 -0.08
N LEU A 46 12.88 -8.78 -1.37
CA LEU A 46 13.87 -8.03 -2.13
C LEU A 46 13.27 -6.75 -2.69
N CYS A 47 14.09 -5.69 -2.74
CA CYS A 47 13.80 -4.56 -3.61
C CYS A 47 14.03 -4.95 -5.09
N VAL A 48 13.31 -4.29 -6.00
CA VAL A 48 13.41 -4.54 -7.45
C VAL A 48 14.87 -4.46 -7.96
N PRO A 49 15.71 -3.49 -7.56
CA PRO A 49 17.12 -3.47 -7.98
C PRO A 49 17.94 -4.69 -7.54
N CYS A 50 17.80 -5.14 -6.29
CA CYS A 50 18.56 -6.30 -5.80
C CYS A 50 18.11 -7.59 -6.48
N PHE A 51 16.81 -7.73 -6.74
CA PHE A 51 16.27 -8.83 -7.52
C PHE A 51 16.78 -8.81 -8.96
N GLY A 52 16.73 -7.65 -9.64
CA GLY A 52 17.19 -7.51 -11.03
C GLY A 52 18.69 -7.77 -11.21
N GLU A 53 19.51 -7.54 -10.19
CA GLU A 53 20.93 -7.86 -10.18
C GLU A 53 21.23 -9.32 -9.77
N GLY A 54 20.20 -10.11 -9.42
CA GLY A 54 20.37 -11.49 -8.96
C GLY A 54 21.16 -11.59 -7.67
N LYS A 55 21.01 -10.62 -6.76
CA LYS A 55 21.69 -10.65 -5.45
C LYS A 55 20.98 -11.62 -4.52
N SER A 56 21.74 -12.44 -3.80
CA SER A 56 21.20 -13.36 -2.80
C SER A 56 22.03 -13.42 -1.53
N SER A 57 21.39 -13.88 -0.46
CA SER A 57 21.99 -14.21 0.81
C SER A 57 21.35 -15.48 1.38
N GLY A 58 22.06 -16.17 2.28
CA GLY A 58 21.55 -17.38 2.91
C GLY A 58 21.25 -18.50 1.91
N LYS A 59 20.02 -19.03 1.98
CA LYS A 59 19.55 -20.15 1.15
C LYS A 59 18.87 -19.70 -0.15
N HIS A 60 18.76 -18.41 -0.40
CA HIS A 60 18.06 -17.91 -1.58
C HIS A 60 18.88 -18.15 -2.86
N ASP A 61 18.30 -18.82 -3.85
CA ASP A 61 18.86 -18.95 -5.19
C ASP A 61 18.03 -18.16 -6.22
N PRO A 62 18.54 -17.03 -6.73
CA PRO A 62 17.85 -16.20 -7.72
C PRO A 62 17.54 -16.90 -9.05
N ALA A 63 18.24 -17.99 -9.38
CA ALA A 63 18.08 -18.69 -10.65
C ALA A 63 16.96 -19.74 -10.62
N THR A 64 16.66 -20.29 -9.44
CA THR A 64 15.78 -21.46 -9.31
C THR A 64 14.55 -21.20 -8.44
N HIS A 65 14.64 -20.26 -7.49
CA HIS A 65 13.53 -20.01 -6.58
C HIS A 65 12.40 -19.27 -7.28
N SER A 66 11.17 -19.76 -7.04
CA SER A 66 9.97 -19.03 -7.46
C SER A 66 9.77 -17.76 -6.65
N PHE A 67 9.09 -16.76 -7.22
CA PHE A 67 8.86 -15.48 -6.57
C PHE A 67 7.46 -14.92 -6.87
N GLN A 68 7.04 -13.97 -6.02
CA GLN A 68 5.82 -13.20 -6.16
C GLN A 68 6.16 -11.71 -6.21
N VAL A 69 5.52 -11.00 -7.13
CA VAL A 69 5.57 -9.53 -7.18
C VAL A 69 4.46 -9.00 -6.28
N ILE A 70 4.82 -8.27 -5.23
CA ILE A 70 3.87 -7.65 -4.32
C ILE A 70 3.83 -6.15 -4.61
N GLU A 71 2.65 -5.67 -5.03
CA GLU A 71 2.39 -4.28 -5.36
C GLU A 71 1.52 -3.61 -4.29
N GLN A 72 1.46 -2.28 -4.33
CA GLN A 72 0.70 -1.50 -3.34
C GLN A 72 -0.77 -1.31 -3.72
N HIS A 73 -1.26 -1.92 -4.79
CA HIS A 73 -2.63 -1.79 -5.29
C HIS A 73 -3.10 -0.33 -5.50
N SER A 74 -2.20 0.61 -5.79
CA SER A 74 -2.54 2.02 -6.05
C SER A 74 -3.13 2.28 -7.44
N ILE A 75 -3.93 1.33 -7.93
CA ILE A 75 -4.64 1.40 -9.20
C ILE A 75 -6.06 1.93 -8.96
N PRO A 76 -6.59 2.81 -9.82
CA PRO A 76 -7.97 3.26 -9.68
C PRO A 76 -8.96 2.16 -10.05
N ILE A 77 -9.95 1.90 -9.18
CA ILE A 77 -10.98 0.87 -9.39
C ILE A 77 -12.40 1.42 -9.52
N TYR A 78 -12.69 2.59 -8.93
CA TYR A 78 -13.99 3.25 -9.02
C TYR A 78 -13.88 4.66 -9.61
N VAL A 79 -12.97 5.47 -9.06
CA VAL A 79 -12.73 6.86 -9.50
C VAL A 79 -11.24 7.03 -9.80
N GLU A 80 -10.90 7.81 -10.84
CA GLU A 80 -9.52 7.94 -11.35
C GLU A 80 -8.51 8.44 -10.31
N ASP A 81 -8.97 9.25 -9.35
CA ASP A 81 -8.14 9.83 -8.31
C ASP A 81 -8.09 9.00 -7.02
N TRP A 82 -8.74 7.82 -6.95
CA TRP A 82 -8.76 6.95 -5.77
C TRP A 82 -8.15 5.58 -6.07
N GLY A 83 -7.05 5.24 -5.36
CA GLY A 83 -6.43 3.92 -5.47
C GLY A 83 -7.20 2.83 -4.74
N ALA A 84 -7.16 1.57 -5.21
CA ALA A 84 -7.82 0.44 -4.57
C ALA A 84 -7.36 0.20 -3.12
N ASP A 85 -6.11 0.56 -2.82
CA ASP A 85 -5.57 0.62 -1.47
C ASP A 85 -6.28 1.67 -0.60
N GLU A 86 -6.53 2.87 -1.13
CA GLU A 86 -7.28 3.92 -0.43
C GLU A 86 -8.74 3.52 -0.21
N GLU A 87 -9.36 2.84 -1.19
CA GLU A 87 -10.73 2.31 -1.06
C GLU A 87 -10.83 1.30 0.08
N LEU A 88 -9.86 0.38 0.16
CA LEU A 88 -9.81 -0.60 1.24
C LEU A 88 -9.62 0.08 2.60
N LEU A 89 -8.65 0.99 2.71
CA LEU A 89 -8.37 1.74 3.94
C LEU A 89 -9.56 2.60 4.38
N LEU A 90 -10.34 3.14 3.45
CA LEU A 90 -11.56 3.87 3.77
C LEU A 90 -12.55 2.96 4.50
N LEU A 91 -12.78 1.76 3.96
CA LEU A 91 -13.73 0.80 4.54
C LEU A 91 -13.23 0.25 5.88
N GLU A 92 -11.94 -0.09 5.99
CA GLU A 92 -11.30 -0.52 7.25
C GLU A 92 -11.37 0.58 8.32
N GLY A 93 -11.12 1.83 7.93
CA GLY A 93 -11.26 2.99 8.80
C GLY A 93 -12.71 3.17 9.25
N ALA A 94 -13.69 3.02 8.36
CA ALA A 94 -15.10 3.11 8.71
C ALA A 94 -15.54 2.00 9.68
N GLU A 95 -15.01 0.79 9.53
CA GLU A 95 -15.24 -0.33 10.47
C GLU A 95 -14.58 -0.06 11.83
N THR A 96 -13.36 0.47 11.84
CA THR A 96 -12.54 0.65 13.04
C THR A 96 -12.99 1.85 13.88
N TYR A 97 -13.18 3.01 13.25
CA TYR A 97 -13.50 4.28 13.93
C TYR A 97 -14.99 4.61 13.93
N GLY A 98 -15.78 3.87 13.15
CA GLY A 98 -17.20 4.09 12.96
C GLY A 98 -17.50 5.01 11.77
N LEU A 99 -18.45 4.57 10.95
CA LEU A 99 -18.91 5.33 9.79
C LEU A 99 -19.44 6.71 10.20
N GLY A 100 -18.91 7.76 9.59
CA GLY A 100 -19.21 9.15 9.95
C GLY A 100 -18.05 9.86 10.66
N SER A 101 -17.08 9.14 11.22
CA SER A 101 -15.87 9.74 11.79
C SER A 101 -14.85 10.11 10.71
N TRP A 102 -15.26 10.95 9.76
CA TRP A 102 -14.51 11.22 8.52
C TRP A 102 -13.12 11.80 8.74
N ALA A 103 -12.89 12.51 9.85
CA ALA A 103 -11.56 13.01 10.19
C ALA A 103 -10.61 11.86 10.55
N ASP A 104 -11.02 10.96 11.44
CA ASP A 104 -10.21 9.81 11.84
C ASP A 104 -10.01 8.83 10.67
N ILE A 105 -11.04 8.65 9.83
CA ILE A 105 -10.95 7.82 8.62
C ILE A 105 -9.96 8.44 7.62
N ALA A 106 -9.98 9.77 7.43
CA ALA A 106 -9.03 10.45 6.56
C ALA A 106 -7.57 10.31 7.05
N ASP A 107 -7.36 10.42 8.36
CA ASP A 107 -6.06 10.20 8.98
C ASP A 107 -5.61 8.75 8.79
N HIS A 108 -6.52 7.77 8.90
CA HIS A 108 -6.24 6.34 8.70
C HIS A 108 -5.80 5.99 7.27
N ILE A 109 -6.44 6.57 6.25
CA ILE A 109 -6.06 6.38 4.84
C ILE A 109 -4.62 6.90 4.57
N GLY A 110 -4.16 7.85 5.38
CA GLY A 110 -2.79 8.37 5.33
C GLY A 110 -2.69 9.90 5.46
N GLY A 111 -3.78 10.60 5.81
CA GLY A 111 -3.78 12.04 6.06
C GLY A 111 -3.58 12.93 4.83
N TYR A 112 -3.68 12.36 3.61
CA TYR A 112 -3.56 13.09 2.35
C TYR A 112 -4.91 13.53 1.77
N ARG A 113 -6.01 13.04 2.33
CA ARG A 113 -7.38 13.42 1.99
C ARG A 113 -7.96 14.23 3.13
N THR A 114 -8.80 15.20 2.80
CA THR A 114 -9.59 15.91 3.80
C THR A 114 -10.81 15.09 4.20
N LYS A 115 -11.32 15.32 5.42
CA LYS A 115 -12.55 14.66 5.90
C LYS A 115 -13.75 14.84 4.96
N ASP A 116 -13.84 15.99 4.29
CA ASP A 116 -14.95 16.29 3.39
C ASP A 116 -14.80 15.53 2.07
N GLU A 117 -13.58 15.42 1.52
CA GLU A 117 -13.30 14.57 0.36
C GLU A 117 -13.60 13.09 0.63
N VAL A 118 -13.22 12.57 1.80
CA VAL A 118 -13.48 11.18 2.20
C VAL A 118 -14.98 10.92 2.34
N ARG A 119 -15.71 11.84 2.99
CA ARG A 119 -17.17 11.75 3.11
C ARG A 119 -17.84 11.72 1.75
N ASP A 120 -17.52 12.72 0.92
CA ASP A 120 -18.21 12.93 -0.35
C ASP A 120 -17.92 11.76 -1.30
N HIS A 121 -16.69 11.26 -1.33
CA HIS A 121 -16.34 10.04 -2.07
C HIS A 121 -17.13 8.82 -1.59
N TYR A 122 -17.23 8.59 -0.27
CA TYR A 122 -17.99 7.45 0.25
C TYR A 122 -19.47 7.51 -0.17
N ILE A 123 -20.08 8.70 -0.10
CA ILE A 123 -21.48 8.89 -0.47
C ILE A 123 -21.67 8.64 -1.97
N GLU A 124 -20.84 9.23 -2.82
CA GLU A 124 -21.01 9.09 -4.27
C GLU A 124 -20.68 7.68 -4.77
N THR A 125 -19.61 7.08 -4.27
CA THR A 125 -19.11 5.78 -4.75
C THR A 125 -19.87 4.60 -4.17
N TYR A 126 -20.25 4.64 -2.88
CA TYR A 126 -20.85 3.49 -2.20
C TYR A 126 -22.35 3.66 -1.96
N ILE A 127 -22.80 4.81 -1.46
CA ILE A 127 -24.22 5.02 -1.11
C ILE A 127 -25.07 5.29 -2.36
N ASN A 128 -24.59 6.14 -3.25
CA ASN A 128 -25.27 6.51 -4.49
C ASN A 128 -24.96 5.56 -5.66
N SER A 129 -24.28 4.43 -5.39
CA SER A 129 -24.05 3.43 -6.42
C SER A 129 -25.36 2.87 -6.96
N SER A 130 -25.41 2.70 -8.27
CA SER A 130 -26.48 1.97 -8.95
C SER A 130 -26.65 0.52 -8.49
N LYS A 131 -25.67 -0.05 -7.78
CA LYS A 131 -25.63 -1.44 -7.30
C LYS A 131 -25.66 -1.55 -5.77
N PHE A 132 -26.11 -0.51 -5.07
CA PHE A 132 -26.22 -0.51 -3.62
C PHE A 132 -26.83 -1.84 -3.09
N PRO A 133 -26.19 -2.51 -2.11
CA PRO A 133 -25.14 -2.01 -1.21
C PRO A 133 -23.69 -2.15 -1.71
N LEU A 134 -23.48 -2.59 -2.96
CA LEU A 134 -22.14 -2.65 -3.56
C LEU A 134 -21.81 -1.34 -4.27
N PRO A 135 -20.53 -0.94 -4.32
CA PRO A 135 -20.05 0.14 -5.18
C PRO A 135 -20.28 -0.19 -6.67
#